data_AF-A0A382S1N2-F1
#
_entry.id   AF-A0A382S1N2-F1
#
_cell.length_a   1.000
_cell.length_b   1.000
_cell.length_c   1.000
_cell.angle_alpha   90.00
_cell.angle_beta   90.00
_cell.angle_gamma   90.00
#
_symmetry.space_group_name_H-M   'P 1'
#
loop_
_entity.id
_entity.type
_entity.pdbx_description
1 polymer ?
#
loop_
_entity_poly.entity_id
_entity_poly.type
_entity_poly.pdbx_seq_one_letter_code
_entity_poly.pdbx_strand_id
1 'polypeptide(L)'
;VATGSSGTILTSTNGTSWDNGTSGISNSLYGVTYANSTFVATGDSGTILNSSDGSTWISRTITLDNGTTTNYTTNDLNDITYGNSTFVATGSSGTILTSSDGSTWTSRTSGTSNTLNGITYIE
;
A
#
# COMPACT_ATOMS: atom_id res chain seq x y z
N VAL A 1 -8.12 8.38 7.21
CA VAL A 1 -6.66 8.19 7.32
C VAL A 1 -6.00 9.01 6.24
N ALA A 2 -4.87 9.66 6.55
CA ALA A 2 -4.00 10.35 5.61
C ALA A 2 -2.57 9.82 5.80
N THR A 3 -1.81 9.78 4.71
CA THR A 3 -0.42 9.31 4.67
C THR A 3 0.50 10.39 4.09
N GLY A 4 1.80 10.32 4.35
CA GLY A 4 2.75 11.29 3.82
C GLY A 4 4.21 10.92 4.02
N SER A 5 5.09 11.93 3.93
CA SER A 5 6.54 11.78 4.03
C SER A 5 6.99 11.20 5.37
N SER A 6 8.15 10.56 5.39
CA SER A 6 8.82 10.12 6.61
C SER A 6 7.99 9.19 7.51
N GLY A 7 7.21 8.29 6.90
CA GLY A 7 6.35 7.33 7.61
C GLY A 7 5.12 7.96 8.27
N THR A 8 4.76 9.20 7.93
CA THR A 8 3.64 9.93 8.52
C THR A 8 2.32 9.23 8.21
N ILE A 9 1.55 8.93 9.25
CA ILE A 9 0.17 8.48 9.17
C ILE A 9 -0.67 9.27 10.18
N LEU A 10 -1.79 9.82 9.71
CA LEU A 10 -2.75 10.52 10.55
C LEU A 10 -4.13 9.87 10.41
N THR A 11 -4.83 9.75 11.53
CA THR A 11 -6.17 9.15 11.59
C THR A 11 -7.14 10.12 12.21
N SER A 12 -8.36 10.16 11.66
CA SER A 12 -9.42 11.03 12.14
C SER A 12 -10.75 10.32 11.95
N THR A 13 -11.61 10.45 12.95
CA THR A 13 -13.01 9.99 12.91
C THR A 13 -13.98 11.10 12.51
N ASN A 14 -13.56 12.36 12.54
CA ASN A 14 -14.41 13.53 12.33
C ASN A 14 -13.93 14.47 11.21
N GLY A 15 -12.75 14.22 10.63
CA GLY A 15 -12.14 15.05 9.57
C GLY A 15 -11.55 16.38 10.04
N THR A 16 -11.73 16.77 11.31
CA THR A 16 -11.27 18.06 11.85
C THR A 16 -10.15 17.94 12.88
N SER A 17 -10.05 16.80 13.55
CA SER A 17 -9.01 16.49 14.53
C SER A 17 -8.30 15.21 14.12
N TRP A 18 -6.98 15.21 14.21
CA TRP A 18 -6.14 14.16 13.64
C TRP A 18 -5.15 13.64 14.68
N ASP A 19 -5.15 12.33 14.88
CA ASP A 19 -4.25 11.63 15.77
C ASP A 19 -3.14 10.94 14.97
N ASN A 20 -1.94 10.86 15.56
CA ASN A 20 -0.81 10.18 14.92
C ASN A 20 -0.98 8.66 14.97
N GLY A 21 -0.88 8.01 13.81
CA GLY A 21 -0.71 6.57 13.70
C GLY A 21 0.77 6.17 13.86
N THR A 22 1.03 5.05 14.51
CA THR A 22 2.40 4.52 14.64
C THR A 22 2.68 3.53 13.52
N SER A 23 3.62 3.88 12.63
CA SER A 23 4.01 3.08 11.46
C SER A 23 5.33 2.31 11.65
N GLY A 24 6.20 2.78 12.55
CA GLY A 24 7.49 2.15 12.83
C GLY A 24 8.51 2.23 11.69
N ILE A 25 8.23 3.03 10.64
CA ILE A 25 9.06 3.18 9.44
C ILE A 25 9.39 4.65 9.18
N SER A 26 10.39 4.90 8.33
CA SER A 26 10.76 6.24 7.85
C SER A 26 10.52 6.44 6.35
N ASN A 27 10.09 5.41 5.64
CA ASN A 27 9.73 5.47 4.22
C ASN A 27 8.50 6.37 4.01
N SER A 28 8.49 7.18 2.94
CA SER A 28 7.32 7.98 2.59
C SER A 28 6.20 7.09 2.10
N LEU A 29 4.97 7.47 2.41
CA LEU A 29 3.76 6.78 1.98
C LEU A 29 3.03 7.65 0.96
N TYR A 30 2.57 7.02 -0.12
CA TYR A 30 2.01 7.68 -1.31
C TYR A 30 0.53 7.35 -1.50
N GLY A 31 0.14 6.12 -1.23
CA GLY A 31 -1.25 5.65 -1.36
C GLY A 31 -1.81 5.17 -0.03
N VAL A 32 -3.12 5.34 0.15
CA VAL A 32 -3.86 4.69 1.23
C VAL A 32 -5.28 4.38 0.79
N THR A 33 -5.78 3.18 1.13
CA THR A 33 -7.17 2.77 0.92
C THR A 33 -7.73 2.09 2.16
N TYR A 34 -9.05 2.06 2.28
CA TYR A 34 -9.77 1.29 3.29
C TYR A 34 -10.79 0.40 2.61
N ALA A 35 -10.62 -0.91 2.75
CA ALA A 35 -11.54 -1.90 2.22
C ALA A 35 -11.43 -3.20 3.02
N ASN A 36 -12.45 -4.06 2.95
CA ASN A 36 -12.46 -5.34 3.67
C ASN A 36 -12.09 -5.19 5.16
N SER A 37 -12.63 -4.14 5.81
CA SER A 37 -12.36 -3.78 7.21
C SER A 37 -10.88 -3.53 7.55
N THR A 38 -10.04 -3.23 6.55
CA THR A 38 -8.59 -3.07 6.68
C THR A 38 -8.14 -1.80 5.96
N PHE A 39 -7.33 -0.99 6.62
CA PHE A 39 -6.58 0.09 6.00
C PHE A 39 -5.32 -0.50 5.38
N VAL A 40 -4.96 -0.06 4.18
CA VAL A 40 -3.70 -0.42 3.54
C VAL A 40 -3.04 0.83 3.00
N ALA A 41 -1.75 1.00 3.29
CA ALA A 41 -0.92 2.10 2.80
C ALA A 41 0.26 1.56 1.99
N THR A 42 0.64 2.30 0.95
CA THR A 42 1.75 1.95 0.05
C THR A 42 2.73 3.10 -0.09
N GLY A 43 4.00 2.83 -0.36
CA GLY A 43 5.02 3.89 -0.42
C GLY A 43 6.38 3.49 -0.98
N ASP A 44 7.40 4.26 -0.58
CA ASP A 44 8.80 4.10 -0.97
C ASP A 44 9.31 2.67 -0.81
N SER A 45 10.20 2.24 -1.72
CA SER A 45 10.89 0.94 -1.61
C SER A 45 9.92 -0.22 -1.38
N GLY A 46 8.80 -0.22 -2.10
CA GLY A 46 7.80 -1.27 -2.02
C GLY A 46 7.10 -1.37 -0.68
N THR A 47 7.12 -0.31 0.15
CA THR A 47 6.52 -0.34 1.47
C THR A 47 5.03 -0.63 1.35
N ILE A 48 4.56 -1.64 2.09
CA ILE A 48 3.14 -1.91 2.30
C ILE A 48 2.90 -2.03 3.80
N LEU A 49 1.97 -1.23 4.32
CA LEU A 49 1.48 -1.33 5.68
C LEU A 49 -0.01 -1.66 5.66
N ASN A 50 -0.48 -2.35 6.69
CA ASN A 50 -1.92 -2.38 6.94
C ASN A 50 -2.26 -2.13 8.41
N SER A 51 -3.53 -1.86 8.66
CA SER A 51 -4.07 -1.63 9.99
C SER A 51 -5.55 -1.98 10.04
N SER A 52 -6.03 -2.51 11.16
CA SER A 52 -7.46 -2.72 11.41
C SER A 52 -8.12 -1.56 12.16
N ASP A 53 -7.33 -0.70 12.82
CA ASP A 53 -7.82 0.38 13.69
C ASP A 53 -7.41 1.79 13.21
N GLY A 54 -6.51 1.88 12.22
CA GLY A 54 -5.95 3.13 11.73
C GLY A 54 -4.92 3.76 12.66
N SER A 55 -4.65 3.19 13.84
CA SER A 55 -3.72 3.72 14.84
C SER A 55 -2.41 2.93 14.88
N THR A 56 -2.49 1.61 14.76
CA THR A 56 -1.32 0.72 14.75
C THR A 56 -1.15 0.11 13.38
N TRP A 57 0.02 0.30 12.77
CA TRP A 57 0.30 -0.16 11.42
C TRP A 57 1.42 -1.19 11.40
N ILE A 58 1.25 -2.21 10.55
CA ILE A 58 2.14 -3.37 10.50
C ILE A 58 2.64 -3.52 9.06
N SER A 59 3.96 -3.61 8.90
CA SER A 59 4.58 -3.89 7.60
C SER A 59 4.23 -5.28 7.09
N ARG A 60 3.95 -5.37 5.79
CA ARG A 60 3.51 -6.60 5.11
C ARG A 60 4.54 -7.10 4.13
N THR A 61 4.45 -8.41 3.88
CA THR A 61 5.37 -9.13 3.00
C THR A 61 4.84 -9.17 1.57
N ILE A 62 5.77 -9.27 0.63
CA ILE A 62 5.53 -9.33 -0.80
C ILE A 62 6.19 -10.60 -1.33
N THR A 63 5.42 -11.42 -2.04
CA THR A 63 5.93 -12.56 -2.79
C THR A 63 6.15 -12.14 -4.24
N LEU A 64 7.42 -12.13 -4.66
CA LEU A 64 7.86 -11.78 -6.00
C LEU A 64 7.61 -12.93 -6.99
N ASP A 65 7.65 -12.63 -8.29
CA ASP A 65 7.37 -13.62 -9.36
C ASP A 65 8.31 -14.83 -9.35
N ASN A 66 9.52 -14.66 -8.80
CA ASN A 66 10.49 -15.74 -8.61
C ASN A 66 10.25 -16.61 -7.36
N GLY A 67 9.14 -16.40 -6.65
CA GLY A 67 8.76 -17.13 -5.44
C GLY A 67 9.43 -16.64 -4.15
N THR A 68 10.30 -15.63 -4.21
CA THR A 68 10.93 -15.06 -3.01
C THR A 68 9.95 -14.16 -2.25
N THR A 69 9.95 -14.25 -0.92
CA THR A 69 9.13 -13.40 -0.05
C THR A 69 10.03 -12.40 0.66
N THR A 70 9.76 -11.11 0.49
CA THR A 70 10.54 -10.01 1.06
C THR A 70 9.62 -8.98 1.71
N ASN A 71 10.17 -8.10 2.55
CA ASN A 71 9.43 -6.97 3.13
C ASN A 71 9.54 -5.69 2.30
N TYR A 72 10.29 -5.75 1.19
CA TYR A 72 10.63 -4.60 0.35
C TYR A 72 10.73 -5.06 -1.10
N THR A 73 10.17 -4.28 -2.01
CA THR A 73 10.63 -4.25 -3.40
C THR A 73 11.54 -3.03 -3.54
N THR A 74 12.48 -2.99 -4.49
CA THR A 74 13.23 -1.74 -4.71
C THR A 74 12.41 -0.68 -5.45
N ASN A 75 11.15 -0.96 -5.79
CA ASN A 75 10.30 -0.10 -6.60
C ASN A 75 9.24 0.57 -5.73
N ASP A 76 9.12 1.88 -5.84
CA ASP A 76 8.09 2.63 -5.11
C ASP A 76 6.69 2.22 -5.55
N LEU A 77 5.75 2.18 -4.60
CA LEU A 77 4.33 1.94 -4.84
C LEU A 77 3.59 3.27 -4.71
N ASN A 78 3.22 3.85 -5.85
CA ASN A 78 2.70 5.20 -5.96
C ASN A 78 1.23 5.32 -5.59
N ASP A 79 0.45 4.26 -5.79
CA ASP A 79 -1.00 4.30 -5.55
C ASP A 79 -1.57 2.91 -5.26
N ILE A 80 -2.75 2.88 -4.63
CA ILE A 80 -3.46 1.67 -4.24
C ILE A 80 -4.97 1.85 -4.37
N THR A 81 -5.64 0.84 -4.92
CA THR A 81 -7.10 0.76 -4.96
C THR A 81 -7.61 -0.60 -4.47
N TYR A 82 -8.92 -0.71 -4.31
CA TYR A 82 -9.61 -1.97 -4.05
C TYR A 82 -10.82 -2.10 -4.96
N GLY A 83 -10.97 -3.26 -5.59
CA GLY A 83 -12.07 -3.59 -6.48
C GLY A 83 -12.13 -5.09 -6.74
N ASN A 84 -13.32 -5.62 -7.07
CA ASN A 84 -13.54 -7.05 -7.24
C ASN A 84 -12.94 -7.92 -6.11
N SER A 85 -13.18 -7.53 -4.86
CA SER A 85 -12.62 -8.18 -3.68
C SER A 85 -11.07 -8.27 -3.63
N THR A 86 -10.37 -7.41 -4.37
CA THR A 86 -8.91 -7.46 -4.53
C THR A 86 -8.30 -6.07 -4.34
N PHE A 87 -7.28 -5.98 -3.48
CA PHE A 87 -6.39 -4.82 -3.42
C PHE A 87 -5.41 -4.86 -4.58
N VAL A 88 -5.16 -3.70 -5.19
CA VAL A 88 -4.18 -3.55 -6.27
C VAL A 88 -3.33 -2.32 -6.01
N ALA A 89 -2.01 -2.51 -5.96
CA ALA A 89 -1.03 -1.44 -5.82
C ALA A 89 -0.20 -1.33 -7.10
N THR A 90 0.09 -0.09 -7.52
CA THR A 90 0.86 0.21 -8.73
C THR A 90 2.07 1.08 -8.43
N GLY A 91 3.14 0.92 -9.20
CA GLY A 91 4.40 1.57 -8.87
C GLY A 91 5.41 1.71 -10.00
N SER A 92 6.64 2.03 -9.61
CA SER A 92 7.81 2.18 -10.47
C SER A 92 8.14 0.90 -11.22
N SER A 93 8.81 1.02 -12.38
CA SER A 93 9.24 -0.12 -13.21
C SER A 93 8.08 -1.03 -13.67
N GLY A 94 6.88 -0.49 -13.82
CA GLY A 94 5.68 -1.26 -14.18
C GLY A 94 5.20 -2.20 -13.07
N THR A 95 5.55 -1.95 -11.82
CA THR A 95 5.17 -2.81 -10.69
C THR A 95 3.67 -2.83 -10.49
N ILE A 96 3.08 -4.03 -10.46
CA ILE A 96 1.71 -4.29 -10.03
C ILE A 96 1.75 -5.37 -8.96
N LEU A 97 1.15 -5.09 -7.80
CA LEU A 97 0.97 -6.07 -6.74
C LEU A 97 -0.52 -6.25 -6.45
N THR A 98 -0.95 -7.48 -6.19
CA THR A 98 -2.34 -7.80 -5.83
C THR A 98 -2.42 -8.56 -4.52
N SER A 99 -3.50 -8.35 -3.77
CA SER A 99 -3.80 -9.08 -2.54
C SER A 99 -5.31 -9.20 -2.30
N SER A 100 -5.78 -10.34 -1.80
CA SER A 100 -7.19 -10.49 -1.39
C SER A 100 -7.42 -10.10 0.09
N ASP A 101 -6.36 -10.09 0.90
CA ASP A 101 -6.43 -9.93 2.36
C ASP A 101 -5.68 -8.68 2.87
N GLY A 102 -5.03 -7.93 1.97
CA GLY A 102 -4.22 -6.76 2.31
C GLY A 102 -2.98 -7.07 3.15
N SER A 103 -2.62 -8.35 3.30
CA SER A 103 -1.52 -8.83 4.15
C SER A 103 -0.48 -9.61 3.37
N THR A 104 -0.91 -10.41 2.39
CA THR A 104 -0.03 -11.16 1.49
C THR A 104 -0.18 -10.63 0.07
N TRP A 105 0.93 -10.24 -0.53
CA TRP A 105 0.94 -9.57 -1.83
C TRP A 105 1.68 -10.40 -2.86
N THR A 106 1.16 -10.45 -4.09
CA THR A 106 1.81 -11.15 -5.19
C THR A 106 2.07 -10.20 -6.34
N SER A 107 3.27 -10.26 -6.91
CA SER A 107 3.62 -9.56 -8.15
C SER A 107 2.77 -10.03 -9.34
N ARG A 108 2.53 -9.12 -10.28
CA ARG A 108 1.81 -9.36 -11.53
C ARG A 108 2.54 -8.70 -12.69
N THR A 109 2.58 -9.39 -13.82
CA THR A 109 3.15 -8.85 -15.06
C THR A 109 2.25 -7.75 -15.62
N SER A 110 2.78 -6.52 -15.72
CA SER A 110 2.07 -5.38 -16.33
C SER A 110 2.25 -5.28 -17.84
N GLY A 111 3.26 -5.95 -18.40
CA GLY A 111 3.64 -5.83 -19.82
C GLY A 111 4.41 -4.54 -20.16
N THR A 112 4.79 -3.74 -19.17
CA THR A 112 5.58 -2.52 -19.36
C THR A 112 6.61 -2.34 -18.24
N SER A 113 7.65 -1.55 -18.49
CA SER A 113 8.60 -1.08 -17.48
C SER A 113 8.36 0.38 -17.08
N ASN A 114 7.33 1.03 -17.61
CA ASN A 114 7.02 2.42 -17.30
C ASN A 114 6.41 2.55 -15.89
N THR A 115 6.69 3.67 -15.22
CA THR A 115 6.09 3.97 -13.92
C THR A 115 4.57 4.12 -14.04
N LEU A 116 3.85 3.41 -13.17
CA LEU A 116 2.41 3.50 -13.01
C LEU A 116 2.13 4.40 -11.80
N ASN A 117 1.58 5.59 -12.05
CA ASN A 117 1.42 6.64 -11.03
C ASN A 117 0.06 6.63 -10.33
N GLY A 118 -0.94 5.96 -10.89
CA GLY A 118 -2.29 5.98 -10.36
C GLY A 118 -3.07 4.76 -10.80
N ILE A 119 -4.02 4.36 -9.97
CA ILE A 119 -4.90 3.24 -10.23
C ILE A 119 -6.30 3.54 -9.69
N THR A 120 -7.31 3.16 -10.46
CA THR A 120 -8.69 3.21 -10.04
C THR A 120 -9.42 1.96 -10.53
N TYR A 121 -10.48 1.60 -9.84
CA TYR A 121 -11.36 0.52 -10.24
C TYR A 121 -12.63 1.10 -10.88
N ILE A 122 -13.06 0.51 -12.00
CA ILE A 122 -14.25 0.93 -12.72
C ILE A 122 -15.27 -0.21 -12.78
N GLU A 123 -16.16 -0.29 -11.81
CA GLU A 123 -17.44 -1.03 -11.92
C GLU A 123 -18.53 -0.34 -11.10
#